data_AF-A0A656GKY5-F1
#
_entry.id   AF-A0A656GKY5-F1
#
_cell.length_a   1.000
_cell.length_b   1.000
_cell.length_c   1.000
_cell.angle_alpha   90.00
_cell.angle_beta   90.00
_cell.angle_gamma   90.00
#
_symmetry.space_group_name_H-M   'P 1'
#
loop_
_entity.id
_entity.type
_entity.pdbx_description
1 polymer ?
#
loop_
_entity_poly.entity_id
_entity_poly.type
_entity_poly.pdbx_seq_one_letter_code
_entity_poly.pdbx_strand_id
1 'polypeptide(L)'
;MDEPSEEDTIAILRGLKERYEVHHKVAITDGAIIAAAKLSHRYITDRQLPDKAIDLIDEAASRIRMEIDSKPEVLDRLERRLIQLKVEAQALK
;
A
#
# COMPACT_ATOMS: atom_id res chain seq x y z
N MET A 1 -30.04 4.44 3.79
CA MET A 1 -28.91 4.60 4.71
C MET A 1 -28.07 5.71 4.13
N ASP A 2 -27.76 6.73 4.92
CA ASP A 2 -26.96 7.87 4.46
C ASP A 2 -25.46 7.50 4.51
N GLU A 3 -24.69 8.14 3.63
CA GLU A 3 -23.22 8.00 3.63
C GLU A 3 -22.65 8.48 4.98
N PRO A 4 -21.79 7.69 5.65
CA PRO A 4 -21.17 8.10 6.89
C PRO A 4 -20.27 9.33 6.68
N SER A 5 -20.11 10.12 7.74
CA SER A 5 -19.17 11.25 7.72
C SER A 5 -17.72 10.77 7.60
N GLU A 6 -16.79 11.70 7.32
CA GLU A 6 -15.36 11.42 7.37
C GLU A 6 -14.95 10.90 8.77
N GLU A 7 -15.50 11.46 9.84
CA GLU A 7 -15.20 11.07 11.22
C GLU A 7 -15.70 9.67 11.54
N ASP A 8 -16.93 9.34 11.12
CA ASP A 8 -17.50 8.00 11.26
C ASP A 8 -16.67 6.97 10.50
N THR A 9 -16.22 7.32 9.29
CA THR A 9 -15.38 6.46 8.47
C THR A 9 -14.02 6.21 9.12
N ILE A 10 -13.40 7.24 9.71
CA ILE A 10 -12.15 7.09 10.47
C ILE A 10 -12.36 6.13 11.65
N ALA A 11 -13.47 6.25 12.38
CA ALA A 11 -13.78 5.34 13.49
C ALA A 11 -13.97 3.90 13.01
N ILE A 12 -14.68 3.70 11.90
CA ILE A 12 -14.86 2.38 11.27
C ILE A 12 -13.51 1.78 10.88
N LEU A 13 -12.66 2.53 10.17
CA LEU A 13 -11.34 2.07 9.74
C LEU A 13 -10.43 1.74 10.93
N ARG A 14 -10.48 2.52 12.02
CA ARG A 14 -9.77 2.20 13.27
C ARG A 14 -10.24 0.89 13.89
N GLY A 15 -11.55 0.62 13.86
CA GLY A 15 -12.13 -0.65 14.32
C GLY A 15 -11.73 -1.85 13.46
N LEU A 16 -11.47 -1.63 12.17
CA LEU A 16 -11.02 -2.69 11.24
C LEU A 16 -9.49 -2.85 11.19
N LYS A 17 -8.74 -1.87 11.70
CA LYS A 17 -7.28 -1.78 11.59
C LYS A 17 -6.57 -3.10 11.90
N GLU A 18 -6.80 -3.67 13.08
CA GLU A 18 -6.09 -4.88 13.53
C GLU A 18 -6.31 -6.05 12.57
N ARG A 19 -7.51 -6.18 12.01
CA ARG A 19 -7.82 -7.23 11.03
C ARG A 19 -7.01 -7.08 9.75
N TYR A 20 -6.88 -5.85 9.23
CA TYR A 20 -6.10 -5.57 8.03
C TYR A 20 -4.60 -5.71 8.26
N GLU A 21 -4.10 -5.25 9.41
CA GLU A 21 -2.70 -5.43 9.79
C GLU A 21 -2.31 -6.91 9.85
N VAL A 22 -3.14 -7.75 10.47
CA VAL A 22 -2.91 -9.21 10.53
C VAL A 22 -2.99 -9.85 9.15
N HIS A 23 -3.99 -9.49 8.34
CA HIS A 23 -4.20 -10.07 7.02
C HIS A 23 -3.01 -9.78 6.08
N HIS A 24 -2.59 -8.52 6.01
CA HIS A 24 -1.51 -8.05 5.14
C HIS A 24 -0.12 -8.16 5.76
N LYS A 25 -0.03 -8.49 7.05
CA LYS A 25 1.20 -8.49 7.86
C LYS A 25 2.00 -7.19 7.72
N VAL A 26 1.31 -6.06 7.80
CA VAL A 26 1.88 -4.71 7.80
C VAL A 26 1.35 -3.93 9.00
N ALA A 27 2.03 -2.84 9.35
CA ALA A 27 1.52 -1.88 10.33
C ALA A 27 0.85 -0.70 9.62
N ILE A 28 -0.35 -0.32 10.06
CA ILE A 28 -1.14 0.79 9.54
C ILE A 28 -1.11 1.92 10.57
N THR A 29 -0.55 3.06 10.18
CA THR A 29 -0.50 4.24 11.04
C THR A 29 -1.87 4.92 11.12
N ASP A 30 -2.16 5.60 12.23
CA ASP A 30 -3.40 6.38 12.35
C ASP A 30 -3.49 7.50 11.30
N GLY A 31 -2.33 8.09 10.95
CA GLY A 31 -2.23 9.05 9.85
C GLY A 31 -2.65 8.48 8.49
N ALA A 32 -2.33 7.22 8.20
CA ALA A 32 -2.77 6.55 6.98
C ALA A 32 -4.29 6.38 6.93
N ILE A 33 -4.91 6.03 8.06
CA ILE A 33 -6.37 5.92 8.18
C ILE A 33 -7.06 7.26 7.93
N ILE A 34 -6.57 8.33 8.58
CA ILE A 34 -7.12 9.68 8.40
C ILE A 34 -6.94 10.14 6.94
N ALA A 35 -5.78 9.87 6.34
CA ALA A 35 -5.52 10.21 4.95
C ALA A 35 -6.44 9.45 3.99
N ALA A 36 -6.64 8.14 4.20
CA ALA A 36 -7.53 7.33 3.36
C ALA A 36 -8.97 7.86 3.37
N ALA A 37 -9.52 8.18 4.55
CA ALA A 37 -10.86 8.77 4.66
C ALA A 37 -10.96 10.13 3.94
N LYS A 38 -10.05 11.07 4.23
CA LYS A 38 -10.09 12.43 3.66
C LYS A 38 -9.85 12.46 2.16
N LEU A 39 -8.85 11.72 1.68
CA LEU A 39 -8.47 11.76 0.27
C LEU A 39 -9.47 10.99 -0.60
N SER A 40 -10.00 9.86 -0.13
CA SER A 40 -11.06 9.16 -0.85
C SER A 40 -12.35 9.99 -0.89
N HIS A 41 -12.72 10.67 0.19
CA HIS A 41 -13.87 11.56 0.19
C HIS A 41 -13.71 12.70 -0.83
N ARG A 42 -12.53 13.33 -0.85
CA ARG A 42 -12.25 14.48 -1.72
C ARG A 42 -12.09 14.14 -3.20
N TYR A 43 -11.47 13.02 -3.54
CA TYR A 43 -11.02 12.74 -4.91
C TYR A 43 -11.74 11.57 -5.60
N ILE A 44 -12.39 10.69 -4.85
CA ILE A 44 -13.18 9.58 -5.39
C ILE A 44 -14.66 9.92 -5.17
N THR A 45 -15.20 10.78 -6.05
CA THR A 45 -16.53 11.39 -5.89
C THR A 45 -17.68 10.53 -6.44
N ASP A 46 -17.35 9.49 -7.20
CA ASP A 46 -18.29 8.53 -7.82
C ASP A 46 -18.64 7.35 -6.89
N ARG A 47 -17.97 7.25 -5.74
CA ARG A 47 -18.18 6.21 -4.71
C ARG A 47 -18.44 6.83 -3.35
N GLN A 48 -19.15 6.10 -2.48
CA GLN A 48 -19.48 6.55 -1.13
C GLN A 48 -18.51 5.96 -0.09
N LEU A 49 -18.31 6.71 1.00
CA LEU A 49 -17.73 6.20 2.23
C LEU A 49 -18.64 5.12 2.87
N PRO A 50 -18.08 4.21 3.70
CA PRO A 50 -16.66 4.06 4.04
C PRO A 50 -15.89 3.18 3.03
N ASP A 51 -16.60 2.57 2.07
CA ASP A 51 -16.13 1.51 1.18
C ASP A 51 -14.89 1.93 0.37
N LYS A 52 -14.94 3.10 -0.28
CA LYS A 52 -13.79 3.65 -1.01
C LYS A 52 -12.54 3.87 -0.13
N ALA A 53 -12.71 4.17 1.16
CA ALA A 53 -11.59 4.38 2.07
C ALA A 53 -11.02 3.04 2.55
N ILE A 54 -11.89 2.03 2.73
CA ILE A 54 -11.49 0.66 3.04
C ILE A 54 -10.64 0.08 1.90
N ASP A 55 -11.09 0.24 0.66
CA ASP A 55 -10.35 -0.23 -0.52
C ASP A 55 -8.96 0.40 -0.61
N LEU A 56 -8.84 1.72 -0.38
CA LEU A 56 -7.53 2.37 -0.38
C LEU A 56 -6.57 1.79 0.67
N ILE A 57 -7.07 1.46 1.86
CA ILE A 57 -6.28 0.82 2.91
C ILE A 57 -5.87 -0.60 2.49
N ASP A 58 -6.79 -1.37 1.91
CA ASP A 58 -6.56 -2.75 1.48
C ASP A 58 -5.54 -2.83 0.33
N GLU A 59 -5.67 -1.97 -0.68
CA GLU A 59 -4.74 -1.87 -1.80
C GLU A 59 -3.35 -1.40 -1.36
N ALA A 60 -3.28 -0.38 -0.50
CA ALA A 60 -2.01 0.12 0.02
C ALA A 60 -1.30 -0.94 0.87
N ALA A 61 -2.03 -1.65 1.73
CA ALA A 61 -1.48 -2.72 2.56
C ALA A 61 -1.00 -3.91 1.71
N SER A 62 -1.78 -4.31 0.70
CA SER A 62 -1.39 -5.34 -0.28
C SER A 62 -0.10 -4.97 -1.01
N ARG A 63 0.03 -3.71 -1.45
CA ARG A 63 1.22 -3.21 -2.13
C ARG A 63 2.46 -3.25 -1.24
N ILE A 64 2.35 -2.77 0.01
CA ILE A 64 3.47 -2.81 0.97
C ILE A 64 3.88 -4.27 1.23
N ARG A 65 2.91 -5.18 1.37
CA ARG A 65 3.21 -6.60 1.53
C ARG A 65 3.97 -7.17 0.34
N MET A 66 3.56 -6.86 -0.89
CA MET A 66 4.30 -7.26 -2.09
C MET A 66 5.73 -6.71 -2.08
N GLU A 67 5.92 -5.46 -1.67
CA GLU A 67 7.25 -4.84 -1.56
C GLU A 67 8.12 -5.56 -0.52
N ILE A 68 7.56 -5.95 0.64
CA ILE A 68 8.25 -6.71 1.69
C ILE A 68 8.66 -8.11 1.22
N ASP A 69 7.77 -8.82 0.51
CA ASP A 69 8.04 -10.16 0.01
C ASP A 69 8.99 -10.14 -1.21
N SER A 70 9.20 -8.96 -1.82
CA SER A 70 10.07 -8.78 -2.98
C SER A 70 11.51 -8.42 -2.60
N LYS A 71 12.44 -8.78 -3.48
CA LYS A 71 13.81 -8.28 -3.37
C LYS A 71 13.81 -6.76 -3.60
N PRO A 72 14.50 -5.96 -2.75
CA PRO A 72 14.56 -4.51 -2.93
C PRO A 72 14.99 -4.15 -4.35
N GLU A 73 14.21 -3.29 -5.01
CA GLU A 73 14.41 -2.98 -6.43
C GLU A 73 15.81 -2.45 -6.73
N VAL A 74 16.40 -1.69 -5.79
CA VAL A 74 17.78 -1.19 -5.88
C VAL A 74 18.77 -2.36 -5.97
N LEU A 75 18.57 -3.41 -5.16
CA LEU A 75 19.42 -4.59 -5.19
C LEU A 75 19.20 -5.41 -6.46
N ASP A 76 17.96 -5.50 -6.95
CA ASP A 76 17.68 -6.14 -8.24
C ASP A 76 18.40 -5.44 -9.40
N ARG A 77 18.34 -4.10 -9.44
CA ARG A 77 19.05 -3.29 -10.44
C ARG A 77 20.56 -3.48 -10.38
N LEU A 78 21.14 -3.49 -9.17
CA LEU A 78 22.57 -3.70 -8.98
C LEU A 78 23.01 -5.10 -9.43
N GLU A 79 22.23 -6.14 -9.13
CA GLU A 79 22.54 -7.50 -9.57
C GLU A 79 22.45 -7.67 -11.09
N ARG A 80 21.42 -7.11 -11.73
CA ARG A 80 21.33 -7.10 -13.20
C ARG A 80 22.54 -6.42 -13.83
N ARG A 81 22.97 -5.29 -13.25
CA ARG A 81 24.17 -4.57 -13.72
C ARG A 81 25.43 -5.39 -13.52
N LEU A 82 25.56 -6.08 -12.38
CA LEU A 82 26.70 -6.96 -12.11
C LEU A 82 26.76 -8.13 -13.09
N ILE A 83 25.63 -8.76 -13.40
CA ILE A 83 25.54 -9.84 -14.39
C ILE A 83 25.99 -9.32 -15.76
N GLN A 84 25.49 -8.17 -16.20
CA GLN A 84 25.87 -7.55 -17.46
C GLN A 84 27.38 -7.32 -17.55
N LEU A 85 27.99 -6.71 -16.52
CA LEU A 85 29.43 -6.44 -16.48
C LEU A 85 30.27 -7.71 -16.49
N LYS A 86 29.81 -8.80 -15.85
CA LYS A 86 30.51 -10.10 -15.88
C LYS A 86 30.51 -10.72 -17.27
N VAL A 87 29.40 -10.63 -18.00
CA VAL A 87 29.30 -11.11 -19.39
C VAL A 87 30.22 -10.30 -20.29
N GLU A 88 30.19 -8.96 -20.18
CA GLU A 88 31.07 -8.06 -20.95
C GLU A 88 32.55 -8.38 -20.68
N ALA A 89 32.94 -8.62 -19.41
CA ALA A 89 34.31 -8.96 -19.04
C ALA A 89 34.76 -10.35 -19.58
N GLN A 90 33.86 -11.32 -19.66
CA GLN A 90 34.16 -12.63 -20.25
C GLN A 90 34.32 -12.55 -21.77
N ALA A 91 33.57 -11.70 -22.46
CA ALA A 91 33.67 -11.52 -23.91
C ALA A 91 34.96 -10.83 -24.36
N LEU A 92 35.63 -10.09 -23.48
CA LEU A 92 36.91 -9.42 -23.73
C LEU A 92 38.14 -10.31 -23.46
N LYS A 93 37.92 -11.57 -23.06
CA LYS A 93 38.95 -12.53 -22.66
C LYS A 93 39.11 -13.62 -23.72
#